data_AF-A0A660QU43-F1
#
_entry.id   AF-A0A660QU43-F1
#
_cell.length_a   1.000
_cell.length_b   1.000
_cell.length_c   1.000
_cell.angle_alpha   90.00
_cell.angle_beta   90.00
_cell.angle_gamma   90.00
#
_symmetry.space_group_name_H-M   'P 1'
#
loop_
_entity.id
_entity.type
_entity.pdbx_description
1 polymer ?
#
loop_
_entity_poly.entity_id
_entity_poly.type
_entity_poly.pdbx_seq_one_letter_code
_entity_poly.pdbx_strand_id
1 'polypeptide(L)'
;SAFIESIEPFWDGNEVWLLTAAGALFAAFPPVYATAFSGFYLALMLVLLGLIFRAVAIEFRNKSDNPAWIKAWDFAFAFGSILPSILYGVAIGNILRGMELNAIGDYTGGFLDLLNPFALLCGLVGLSMFALHGALYLAMKLDGEIAANARRWASKAWYVFIAAFIVATVWGAKGFFYDITIVPLVLGLFVLSASALVFVFNKNGSAVAAFIASCEAIAFTMLTVAFALFPYMVPCTNNPEWSLTAFNSSSSQLTLTAMLVIALIGMPLVLGYTWFIHRVFRGKVKVAEE
;
A
#
# COMPACT_ATOMS: atom_id res chain seq x y z
N SER A 1 19.31 -14.92 2.76
CA SER A 1 20.22 -13.83 3.13
C SER A 1 20.06 -12.66 2.16
N ALA A 2 20.45 -12.79 0.89
CA ALA A 2 20.49 -11.69 -0.09
C ALA A 2 19.18 -10.90 -0.28
N PHE A 3 18.00 -11.55 -0.19
CA PHE A 3 16.71 -10.84 -0.27
C PHE A 3 16.52 -9.83 0.88
N ILE A 4 16.81 -10.25 2.12
CA ILE A 4 16.63 -9.43 3.32
C ILE A 4 17.68 -8.32 3.35
N GLU A 5 18.94 -8.64 3.04
CA GLU A 5 20.02 -7.66 2.94
C GLU A 5 19.73 -6.54 1.93
N SER A 6 18.93 -6.82 0.89
CA SER A 6 18.56 -5.81 -0.12
C SER A 6 17.57 -4.76 0.37
N ILE A 7 16.85 -5.04 1.47
CA ILE A 7 15.84 -4.15 2.06
C ILE A 7 16.24 -3.65 3.46
N GLU A 8 17.16 -4.34 4.13
CA GLU A 8 17.60 -4.06 5.51
C GLU A 8 18.00 -2.59 5.76
N PRO A 9 18.73 -1.90 4.87
CA PRO A 9 19.10 -0.50 5.11
C PRO A 9 17.94 0.51 5.01
N PHE A 10 16.77 0.08 4.51
CA PHE A 10 15.68 0.99 4.12
C PHE A 10 14.35 0.69 4.81
N TRP A 11 14.09 -0.55 5.24
CA TRP A 11 12.76 -0.98 5.66
C TRP A 11 12.23 -0.17 6.85
N ASP A 12 13.06 0.09 7.86
CA ASP A 12 12.67 0.84 9.06
C ASP A 12 12.26 2.28 8.70
N GLY A 13 13.07 2.96 7.89
CA GLY A 13 12.74 4.28 7.36
C GLY A 13 11.46 4.28 6.49
N ASN A 14 11.18 3.18 5.80
CA ASN A 14 9.95 3.05 5.01
C ASN A 14 8.70 2.89 5.89
N GLU A 15 8.79 2.27 7.07
CA GLU A 15 7.66 2.14 8.00
C GLU A 15 7.23 3.49 8.57
N VAL A 16 8.14 4.46 8.69
CA VAL A 16 7.83 5.82 9.16
C VAL A 16 6.79 6.51 8.26
N TRP A 17 6.75 6.19 6.95
CA TRP A 17 5.73 6.74 6.05
C TRP A 17 4.31 6.30 6.41
N LEU A 18 4.14 5.08 6.91
CA LEU A 18 2.85 4.60 7.40
C LEU A 18 2.42 5.36 8.66
N LEU A 19 3.36 5.59 9.59
CA LEU A 19 3.10 6.37 10.80
C LEU A 19 2.77 7.83 10.48
N THR A 20 3.48 8.40 9.50
CA THR A 20 3.24 9.77 9.05
C THR A 20 1.89 9.90 8.37
N ALA A 21 1.47 8.91 7.57
CA ALA A 21 0.13 8.90 6.98
C ALA A 21 -0.97 8.86 8.05
N ALA A 22 -0.84 8.00 9.07
CA ALA A 22 -1.78 7.94 10.20
C ALA A 22 -1.79 9.24 11.01
N GLY A 23 -0.61 9.80 11.33
CA GLY A 23 -0.47 11.06 12.06
C GLY A 23 -1.00 12.26 11.29
N ALA A 24 -0.79 12.31 9.98
CA ALA A 24 -1.35 13.33 9.10
C ALA A 24 -2.88 13.22 9.05
N LEU A 25 -3.44 12.01 8.98
CA LEU A 25 -4.89 11.80 9.04
C LEU A 25 -5.46 12.27 10.39
N PHE A 26 -4.81 11.90 11.50
CA PHE A 26 -5.20 12.36 12.84
C PHE A 26 -5.21 13.87 12.96
N ALA A 27 -4.18 14.54 12.45
CA ALA A 27 -4.02 15.98 12.59
C ALA A 27 -4.87 16.79 11.59
N ALA A 28 -5.03 16.33 10.35
CA ALA A 28 -5.77 17.04 9.31
C ALA A 28 -7.26 16.67 9.27
N PHE A 29 -7.61 15.41 9.55
CA PHE A 29 -8.97 14.89 9.49
C PHE A 29 -9.34 14.02 10.71
N PRO A 30 -9.41 14.60 11.92
CA PRO A 30 -9.60 13.83 13.15
C PRO A 30 -10.84 12.91 13.16
N PRO A 31 -12.03 13.32 12.67
CA PRO A 31 -13.18 12.43 12.59
C PRO A 31 -12.94 11.22 11.70
N VAL A 32 -12.28 11.41 10.54
CA VAL A 32 -11.95 10.29 9.62
C VAL A 32 -10.97 9.34 10.29
N TYR A 33 -9.97 9.87 10.98
CA TYR A 33 -9.05 9.05 11.77
C TYR A 33 -9.81 8.22 12.81
N ALA A 34 -10.70 8.83 13.59
CA ALA A 34 -11.48 8.15 14.61
C ALA A 34 -12.34 7.02 14.01
N THR A 35 -13.14 7.32 12.99
CA THR A 35 -14.01 6.34 12.31
C THR A 35 -13.22 5.20 11.66
N ALA A 36 -12.11 5.50 10.99
CA ALA A 36 -11.29 4.46 10.37
C ALA A 36 -10.65 3.55 11.43
N PHE A 37 -10.07 4.11 12.48
CA PHE A 37 -9.39 3.32 13.52
C PHE A 37 -10.36 2.53 14.41
N SER A 38 -11.56 3.07 14.66
CA SER A 38 -12.61 2.33 15.38
C SER A 38 -13.26 1.26 14.51
N GLY A 39 -13.63 1.60 13.27
CA GLY A 39 -14.32 0.69 12.35
C GLY A 39 -13.44 -0.46 11.84
N PHE A 40 -12.16 -0.21 11.63
CA PHE A 40 -11.19 -1.23 11.23
C PHE A 40 -10.38 -1.78 12.41
N TYR A 41 -10.83 -1.62 13.67
CA TYR A 41 -10.04 -1.93 14.87
C TYR A 41 -9.36 -3.31 14.81
N LEU A 42 -10.12 -4.39 14.59
CA LEU A 42 -9.53 -5.73 14.54
C LEU A 42 -8.59 -5.91 13.34
N ALA A 43 -8.94 -5.35 12.18
CA ALA A 43 -8.07 -5.40 11.01
C ALA A 43 -6.74 -4.65 11.25
N LEU A 44 -6.77 -3.48 11.89
CA LEU A 44 -5.58 -2.71 12.23
C LEU A 44 -4.73 -3.39 13.30
N MET A 45 -5.35 -4.07 14.28
CA MET A 45 -4.62 -4.90 15.23
C MET A 45 -3.89 -6.06 14.55
N LEU A 46 -4.52 -6.69 13.55
CA LEU A 46 -3.88 -7.73 12.73
C LEU A 46 -2.76 -7.17 11.86
N VAL A 47 -2.93 -5.98 11.28
CA VAL A 47 -1.86 -5.25 10.57
C VAL A 47 -0.68 -5.00 11.51
N LEU A 48 -0.93 -4.44 12.70
CA LEU A 48 0.10 -4.16 13.70
C LEU A 48 0.87 -5.43 14.08
N LEU A 49 0.15 -6.52 14.34
CA LEU A 49 0.76 -7.82 14.63
C LEU A 49 1.65 -8.30 13.46
N GLY A 50 1.17 -8.17 12.23
CA GLY A 50 1.95 -8.49 11.03
C GLY A 50 3.23 -7.66 10.90
N LEU A 51 3.15 -6.36 11.16
CA LEU A 51 4.30 -5.44 11.14
C LEU A 51 5.33 -5.82 12.22
N ILE A 52 4.88 -6.13 13.44
CA ILE A 52 5.75 -6.58 14.53
C ILE A 52 6.48 -7.87 14.13
N PHE A 53 5.76 -8.88 13.63
CA PHE A 53 6.38 -10.13 13.20
C PHE A 53 7.37 -9.92 12.05
N ARG A 54 7.07 -9.00 11.12
CA ARG A 54 7.99 -8.66 10.03
C ARG A 54 9.29 -8.06 10.54
N ALA A 55 9.22 -7.06 11.43
CA ALA A 55 10.39 -6.41 12.02
C ALA A 55 11.25 -7.42 12.81
N VAL A 56 10.62 -8.19 13.70
CA VAL A 56 11.30 -9.20 14.51
C VAL A 56 11.93 -10.29 13.62
N ALA A 57 11.25 -10.70 12.55
CA ALA A 57 11.81 -11.71 11.65
C ALA A 57 13.09 -11.24 10.96
N ILE A 58 13.20 -9.97 10.55
CA ILE A 58 14.43 -9.42 9.96
C ILE A 58 15.59 -9.50 10.97
N GLU A 59 15.35 -9.07 12.20
CA GLU A 59 16.38 -8.99 13.26
C GLU A 59 16.83 -10.36 13.80
N PHE A 60 15.89 -11.29 13.99
CA PHE A 60 16.16 -12.55 14.69
C PHE A 60 16.51 -13.73 13.78
N ARG A 61 16.18 -13.66 12.48
CA ARG A 61 16.36 -14.78 11.55
C ARG A 61 17.80 -15.31 11.51
N ASN A 62 18.79 -14.42 11.46
CA ASN A 62 20.20 -14.79 11.33
C ASN A 62 20.92 -14.96 12.69
N LYS A 63 20.20 -15.02 13.81
CA LYS A 63 20.78 -15.21 15.15
C LYS A 63 21.04 -16.68 15.52
N SER A 64 20.55 -17.62 14.72
CA SER A 64 20.78 -19.06 14.92
C SER A 64 20.87 -19.79 13.59
N ASP A 65 21.80 -20.73 13.49
CA ASP A 65 22.00 -21.58 12.30
C ASP A 65 21.03 -22.77 12.24
N ASN A 66 20.14 -22.92 13.22
CA ASN A 66 19.16 -24.01 13.23
C ASN A 66 18.18 -23.87 12.05
N PRO A 67 18.07 -24.86 11.15
CA PRO A 67 17.16 -24.77 9.99
C PRO A 67 15.69 -24.55 10.37
N ALA A 68 15.24 -25.10 11.50
CA ALA A 68 13.87 -24.90 11.97
C ALA A 68 13.62 -23.45 12.43
N TRP A 69 14.63 -22.81 13.03
CA TRP A 69 14.60 -21.41 13.44
C TRP A 69 14.47 -20.49 12.22
N ILE A 70 15.34 -20.68 11.23
CA ILE A 70 15.34 -19.90 10.00
C ILE A 70 13.98 -20.03 9.29
N LYS A 71 13.46 -21.26 9.16
CA LYS A 71 12.16 -21.52 8.53
C LYS A 71 10.99 -20.87 9.28
N ALA A 72 11.02 -20.87 10.61
CA ALA A 72 9.99 -20.23 11.41
C ALA A 72 9.97 -18.71 11.17
N TRP A 73 11.13 -18.05 11.14
CA TRP A 73 11.23 -16.62 10.86
C TRP A 73 10.94 -16.27 9.40
N ASP A 74 11.30 -17.12 8.44
CA ASP A 74 10.90 -16.94 7.04
C ASP A 74 9.37 -16.99 6.89
N PHE A 75 8.70 -17.89 7.62
CA PHE A 75 7.24 -17.93 7.66
C PHE A 75 6.65 -16.69 8.33
N ALA A 76 7.19 -16.26 9.47
CA ALA A 76 6.74 -15.05 10.16
C ALA A 76 6.91 -13.79 9.30
N PHE A 77 8.02 -13.66 8.58
CA PHE A 77 8.27 -12.57 7.64
C PHE A 77 7.26 -12.57 6.48
N ALA A 78 7.03 -13.75 5.87
CA ALA A 78 6.08 -13.88 4.77
C ALA A 78 4.65 -13.54 5.23
N PHE A 79 4.20 -14.11 6.35
CA PHE A 79 2.89 -13.83 6.92
C PHE A 79 2.74 -12.35 7.30
N GLY A 80 3.73 -11.79 8.00
CA GLY A 80 3.77 -10.39 8.41
C GLY A 80 3.83 -9.39 7.24
N SER A 81 4.16 -9.85 6.04
CA SER A 81 4.13 -9.04 4.82
C SER A 81 2.83 -9.22 4.03
N ILE A 82 2.34 -10.47 3.89
CA ILE A 82 1.12 -10.79 3.14
C ILE A 82 -0.12 -10.26 3.84
N LEU A 83 -0.20 -10.42 5.17
CA LEU A 83 -1.40 -10.04 5.93
C LEU A 83 -1.70 -8.54 5.83
N PRO A 84 -0.76 -7.61 6.12
CA PRO A 84 -1.00 -6.18 5.90
C PRO A 84 -1.31 -5.84 4.45
N SER A 85 -0.62 -6.48 3.49
CA SER A 85 -0.83 -6.24 2.06
C SER A 85 -2.27 -6.47 1.62
N ILE A 86 -2.90 -7.53 2.12
CA ILE A 86 -4.32 -7.83 1.86
C ILE A 86 -5.22 -6.85 2.62
N LEU A 87 -4.96 -6.65 3.91
CA LEU A 87 -5.84 -5.84 4.78
C LEU A 87 -5.90 -4.38 4.36
N TYR A 88 -4.81 -3.79 3.86
CA TYR A 88 -4.84 -2.43 3.29
C TYR A 88 -5.79 -2.34 2.09
N GLY A 89 -5.74 -3.31 1.18
CA GLY A 89 -6.65 -3.34 0.04
C GLY A 89 -8.11 -3.58 0.46
N VAL A 90 -8.35 -4.45 1.44
CA VAL A 90 -9.68 -4.71 2.02
C VAL A 90 -10.25 -3.45 2.67
N ALA A 91 -9.44 -2.69 3.41
CA ALA A 91 -9.86 -1.43 4.01
C ALA A 91 -10.29 -0.40 2.95
N ILE A 92 -9.47 -0.21 1.91
CA ILE A 92 -9.81 0.67 0.79
C ILE A 92 -11.08 0.22 0.06
N GLY A 93 -11.26 -1.08 -0.15
CA GLY A 93 -12.46 -1.62 -0.79
C GLY A 93 -13.74 -1.37 0.02
N ASN A 94 -13.66 -1.44 1.35
CA ASN A 94 -14.79 -1.08 2.22
C ASN A 94 -15.09 0.42 2.21
N ILE A 95 -14.06 1.27 2.20
CA ILE A 95 -14.25 2.72 2.08
C ILE A 95 -14.89 3.08 0.73
N LEU A 96 -14.43 2.47 -0.37
CA LEU A 96 -15.03 2.65 -1.70
C LEU A 96 -16.50 2.26 -1.74
N ARG A 97 -16.83 1.09 -1.19
CA ARG A 97 -18.24 0.63 -1.07
C ARG A 97 -19.09 1.54 -0.18
N GLY A 98 -18.45 2.25 0.75
CA GLY A 98 -19.10 2.93 1.86
C GLY A 98 -19.33 2.00 3.05
N MET A 99 -19.47 2.60 4.23
CA MET A 99 -19.61 1.91 5.51
C MET A 99 -20.93 2.27 6.18
N GLU A 100 -21.42 1.38 7.03
CA GLU A 100 -22.56 1.68 7.90
C GLU A 100 -22.08 2.38 9.16
N LEU A 101 -22.50 3.63 9.35
CA LEU A 101 -22.10 4.46 10.48
C LEU A 101 -23.30 4.81 11.34
N ASN A 102 -23.08 5.16 12.61
CA ASN A 102 -24.09 5.82 13.44
C ASN A 102 -23.93 7.36 13.41
N ALA A 103 -24.79 8.08 14.15
CA ALA A 103 -24.79 9.54 14.18
C ALA A 103 -23.51 10.18 14.77
N ILE A 104 -22.69 9.43 15.50
CA ILE A 104 -21.40 9.90 16.04
C ILE A 104 -20.20 9.44 15.20
N GLY A 105 -20.45 8.74 14.08
CA GLY A 105 -19.41 8.32 13.13
C GLY A 105 -18.77 6.96 13.47
N ASP A 106 -19.32 6.19 14.41
CA ASP A 106 -18.82 4.84 14.67
C ASP A 106 -19.40 3.84 13.67
N TYR A 107 -18.55 2.93 13.23
CA TYR A 107 -18.96 1.79 12.41
C TYR A 107 -19.86 0.84 13.19
N THR A 108 -21.00 0.48 12.61
CA THR A 108 -22.02 -0.35 13.26
C THR A 108 -21.97 -1.82 12.86
N GLY A 109 -21.19 -2.18 11.83
CA GLY A 109 -21.05 -3.55 11.36
C GLY A 109 -20.04 -4.37 12.15
N GLY A 110 -19.99 -5.68 11.89
CA GLY A 110 -19.00 -6.59 12.42
C GLY A 110 -17.75 -6.71 11.56
N PHE A 111 -16.72 -7.39 12.08
CA PHE A 111 -15.47 -7.63 11.35
C PHE A 111 -15.68 -8.47 10.08
N LEU A 112 -16.55 -9.49 10.12
CA LEU A 112 -16.78 -10.36 8.96
C LEU A 112 -17.47 -9.62 7.80
N ASP A 113 -18.22 -8.56 8.09
CA ASP A 113 -18.87 -7.74 7.06
C ASP A 113 -17.83 -6.97 6.20
N LEU A 114 -16.65 -6.74 6.77
CA LEU A 114 -15.50 -6.15 6.06
C LEU A 114 -14.91 -7.12 5.03
N LEU A 115 -15.14 -8.43 5.16
CA LEU A 115 -14.62 -9.47 4.27
C LEU A 115 -15.60 -9.79 3.12
N ASN A 116 -16.23 -8.76 2.57
CA ASN A 116 -17.12 -8.90 1.42
C ASN A 116 -16.33 -9.11 0.11
N PRO A 117 -16.96 -9.67 -0.94
CA PRO A 117 -16.27 -10.02 -2.19
C PRO A 117 -15.54 -8.87 -2.86
N PHE A 118 -16.11 -7.66 -2.84
CA PHE A 118 -15.48 -6.48 -3.45
C PHE A 118 -14.25 -6.02 -2.65
N ALA A 119 -14.34 -6.02 -1.32
CA ALA A 119 -13.20 -5.68 -0.46
C ALA A 119 -12.08 -6.72 -0.59
N LEU A 120 -12.40 -8.02 -0.64
CA LEU A 120 -11.42 -9.08 -0.88
C LEU A 120 -10.73 -8.95 -2.25
N LEU A 121 -11.48 -8.55 -3.29
CA LEU A 121 -10.91 -8.24 -4.60
C LEU A 121 -9.93 -7.06 -4.51
N CYS A 122 -10.26 -6.00 -3.78
CA CYS A 122 -9.34 -4.90 -3.52
C CYS A 122 -8.10 -5.35 -2.70
N GLY A 123 -8.28 -6.28 -1.77
CA GLY A 123 -7.18 -6.96 -1.07
C GLY A 123 -6.25 -7.72 -2.03
N LEU A 124 -6.80 -8.41 -3.03
CA LEU A 124 -6.03 -9.08 -4.07
C LEU A 124 -5.29 -8.08 -4.96
N VAL A 125 -5.89 -6.93 -5.29
CA VAL A 125 -5.21 -5.83 -5.99
C VAL A 125 -4.01 -5.36 -5.16
N GLY A 126 -4.21 -5.06 -3.86
CA GLY A 126 -3.12 -4.63 -2.97
C GLY A 126 -1.98 -5.66 -2.88
N LEU A 127 -2.31 -6.92 -2.63
CA LEU A 127 -1.33 -8.01 -2.53
C LEU A 127 -0.53 -8.18 -3.82
N SER A 128 -1.21 -8.28 -4.97
CA SER A 128 -0.56 -8.50 -6.25
C SER A 128 0.28 -7.28 -6.69
N MET A 129 -0.16 -6.06 -6.37
CA MET A 129 0.59 -4.83 -6.60
C MET A 129 1.88 -4.77 -5.79
N PHE A 130 1.82 -5.07 -4.48
CA PHE A 130 3.03 -5.09 -3.64
C PHE A 130 3.98 -6.22 -4.03
N ALA A 131 3.45 -7.40 -4.37
CA ALA A 131 4.26 -8.51 -4.86
C ALA A 131 4.97 -8.17 -6.18
N LEU A 132 4.27 -7.51 -7.12
CA LEU A 132 4.84 -7.02 -8.37
C LEU A 132 5.98 -6.02 -8.10
N HIS A 133 5.71 -4.99 -7.31
CA HIS A 133 6.68 -3.94 -7.00
C HIS A 133 7.92 -4.49 -6.27
N GLY A 134 7.71 -5.34 -5.26
CA GLY A 134 8.79 -6.00 -4.53
C GLY A 134 9.63 -6.91 -5.43
N ALA A 135 9.01 -7.70 -6.30
CA ALA A 135 9.73 -8.57 -7.24
C ALA A 135 10.58 -7.77 -8.25
N LEU A 136 10.08 -6.62 -8.72
CA LEU A 136 10.84 -5.72 -9.59
C LEU A 136 12.00 -5.03 -8.86
N TYR A 137 11.79 -4.64 -7.60
CA TYR A 137 12.87 -4.13 -6.74
C TYR A 137 13.99 -5.17 -6.58
N LEU A 138 13.64 -6.42 -6.29
CA LEU A 138 14.60 -7.52 -6.18
C LEU A 138 15.32 -7.77 -7.51
N ALA A 139 14.61 -7.76 -8.65
CA ALA A 139 15.23 -7.90 -9.96
C ALA A 139 16.22 -6.76 -10.28
N MET A 140 15.99 -5.56 -9.73
CA MET A 140 16.90 -4.42 -9.86
C MET A 140 18.12 -4.55 -8.93
N LYS A 141 17.93 -5.10 -7.72
CA LYS A 141 18.96 -5.18 -6.67
C LYS A 141 19.81 -6.44 -6.67
N LEU A 142 19.40 -7.48 -7.38
CA LEU A 142 20.08 -8.78 -7.41
C LEU A 142 20.67 -9.06 -8.81
N ASP A 143 21.49 -10.10 -8.88
CA ASP A 143 22.14 -10.59 -10.10
C ASP A 143 21.83 -12.07 -10.37
N GLY A 144 22.21 -12.51 -11.57
CA GLY A 144 22.18 -13.92 -11.97
C GLY A 144 20.77 -14.54 -11.98
N GLU A 145 20.70 -15.80 -11.55
CA GLU A 145 19.47 -16.58 -11.57
C GLU A 145 18.41 -16.04 -10.61
N ILE A 146 18.83 -15.48 -9.46
CA ILE A 146 17.89 -14.94 -8.47
C ILE A 146 17.13 -13.74 -9.04
N ALA A 147 17.82 -12.84 -9.76
CA ALA A 147 17.18 -11.74 -10.46
C ALA A 147 16.25 -12.23 -11.60
N ALA A 148 16.64 -13.27 -12.32
CA ALA A 148 15.79 -13.88 -13.34
C ALA A 148 14.50 -14.49 -12.73
N ASN A 149 14.61 -15.16 -11.57
CA ASN A 149 13.48 -15.70 -10.85
C ASN A 149 12.56 -14.59 -10.29
N ALA A 150 13.13 -13.51 -9.77
CA ALA A 150 12.37 -12.34 -9.35
C ALA A 150 11.54 -11.74 -10.51
N ARG A 151 12.12 -11.61 -11.71
CA ARG A 151 11.38 -11.17 -12.91
C ARG A 151 10.25 -12.11 -13.32
N ARG A 152 10.42 -13.43 -13.16
CA ARG A 152 9.35 -14.42 -13.42
C ARG A 152 8.19 -14.25 -12.42
N TRP A 153 8.49 -14.02 -11.15
CA TRP A 153 7.48 -13.72 -10.13
C TRP A 153 6.80 -12.39 -10.40
N ALA A 154 7.54 -11.35 -10.80
CA ALA A 154 6.97 -10.08 -11.24
C ALA A 154 5.96 -10.28 -12.39
N SER A 155 6.30 -11.07 -13.41
CA SER A 155 5.35 -11.37 -14.50
C SER A 155 4.08 -12.07 -14.02
N LYS A 156 4.18 -13.03 -13.09
CA LYS A 156 3.00 -13.71 -12.52
C LYS A 156 2.12 -12.74 -11.73
N ALA A 157 2.74 -11.95 -10.85
CA ALA A 157 2.04 -10.94 -10.05
C ALA A 157 1.37 -9.88 -10.93
N TRP A 158 2.01 -9.50 -12.05
CA TRP A 158 1.46 -8.57 -13.04
C TRP A 158 0.14 -9.04 -13.64
N TYR A 159 0.04 -10.31 -14.06
CA TYR A 159 -1.20 -10.85 -14.62
C TYR A 159 -2.34 -10.84 -13.60
N VAL A 160 -2.03 -11.17 -12.33
CA VAL A 160 -3.01 -11.14 -11.25
C VAL A 160 -3.44 -9.69 -10.97
N PHE A 161 -2.48 -8.77 -10.89
CA PHE A 161 -2.74 -7.35 -10.64
C PHE A 161 -3.62 -6.73 -11.72
N ILE A 162 -3.26 -6.88 -13.00
CA ILE A 162 -4.02 -6.25 -14.10
C ILE A 162 -5.44 -6.82 -14.18
N ALA A 163 -5.60 -8.13 -14.01
CA ALA A 163 -6.91 -8.76 -14.04
C ALA A 163 -7.77 -8.31 -12.86
N ALA A 164 -7.23 -8.36 -11.63
CA ALA A 164 -7.94 -7.94 -10.43
C ALA A 164 -8.28 -6.44 -10.48
N PHE A 165 -7.35 -5.59 -10.95
CA PHE A 165 -7.54 -4.14 -11.07
C PHE A 165 -8.64 -3.80 -12.08
N ILE A 166 -8.65 -4.43 -13.26
CA ILE A 166 -9.70 -4.21 -14.26
C ILE A 166 -11.06 -4.61 -13.69
N VAL A 167 -11.16 -5.79 -13.07
CA VAL A 167 -12.43 -6.26 -12.49
C VAL A 167 -12.88 -5.32 -11.36
N ALA A 168 -11.96 -4.89 -10.48
CA ALA A 168 -12.26 -3.99 -9.39
C ALA A 168 -12.72 -2.61 -9.90
N THR A 169 -12.06 -2.08 -10.93
CA THR A 169 -12.40 -0.79 -11.53
C THR A 169 -13.75 -0.83 -12.22
N VAL A 170 -14.04 -1.88 -13.00
CA VAL A 170 -15.34 -2.04 -13.68
C VAL A 170 -16.47 -2.25 -12.66
N TRP A 171 -16.23 -3.02 -11.60
CA TRP A 171 -17.22 -3.19 -10.52
C TRP A 171 -17.44 -1.86 -9.79
N GLY A 172 -16.37 -1.21 -9.35
CA GLY A 172 -16.42 0.09 -8.67
C GLY A 172 -17.15 1.15 -9.49
N ALA A 173 -16.85 1.27 -10.77
CA ALA A 173 -17.50 2.24 -11.67
C ALA A 173 -19.00 2.04 -11.83
N LYS A 174 -19.51 0.81 -11.64
CA LYS A 174 -20.94 0.51 -11.76
C LYS A 174 -21.74 0.78 -10.48
N GLY A 175 -21.10 0.82 -9.32
CA GLY A 175 -21.83 0.82 -8.05
C GLY A 175 -21.31 1.76 -6.96
N PHE A 176 -20.06 2.21 -7.05
CA PHE A 176 -19.36 2.83 -5.91
C PHE A 176 -18.60 4.12 -6.25
N PHE A 177 -18.53 4.51 -7.53
CA PHE A 177 -17.92 5.79 -7.90
C PHE A 177 -18.94 6.92 -7.66
N TYR A 178 -18.51 7.95 -6.92
CA TYR A 178 -19.32 9.13 -6.62
C TYR A 178 -19.23 10.17 -7.77
N ASP A 179 -19.63 11.41 -7.50
CA ASP A 179 -20.01 12.47 -8.46
C ASP A 179 -19.15 12.65 -9.73
N ILE A 180 -17.83 12.39 -9.68
CA ILE A 180 -16.93 12.58 -10.82
C ILE A 180 -16.43 11.22 -11.34
N THR A 181 -17.20 10.58 -12.21
CA THR A 181 -16.85 9.24 -12.74
C THR A 181 -15.76 9.26 -13.81
N ILE A 182 -15.58 10.36 -14.54
CA ILE A 182 -14.63 10.41 -15.67
C ILE A 182 -13.16 10.48 -15.24
N VAL A 183 -12.84 11.22 -14.17
CA VAL A 183 -11.47 11.39 -13.71
C VAL A 183 -10.85 10.08 -13.21
N PRO A 184 -11.53 9.29 -12.35
CA PRO A 184 -11.06 7.95 -11.95
C PRO A 184 -10.89 7.00 -13.14
N LEU A 185 -11.77 7.07 -14.15
CA LEU A 185 -11.63 6.24 -15.35
C LEU A 185 -10.39 6.60 -16.17
N VAL A 186 -10.13 7.90 -16.36
CA VAL A 186 -8.91 8.37 -17.03
C VAL A 186 -7.65 7.97 -16.25
N LEU A 187 -7.67 8.10 -14.92
CA LEU A 187 -6.58 7.62 -14.06
C LEU A 187 -6.40 6.10 -14.14
N GLY A 188 -7.50 5.35 -14.25
CA GLY A 188 -7.48 3.91 -14.52
C GLY A 188 -6.78 3.57 -15.83
N LEU A 189 -6.99 4.35 -16.90
CA LEU A 189 -6.24 4.19 -18.16
C LEU A 189 -4.74 4.47 -17.99
N PHE A 190 -4.35 5.41 -17.12
CA PHE A 190 -2.94 5.63 -16.78
C PHE A 190 -2.36 4.46 -15.99
N VAL A 191 -3.12 3.82 -15.09
CA VAL A 191 -2.70 2.57 -14.43
C VAL A 191 -2.45 1.47 -15.46
N LEU A 192 -3.34 1.28 -16.43
CA LEU A 192 -3.17 0.29 -17.50
C LEU A 192 -1.95 0.59 -18.36
N SER A 193 -1.74 1.87 -18.69
CA SER A 193 -0.59 2.32 -19.49
C SER A 193 0.74 2.09 -18.76
N ALA A 194 0.84 2.50 -17.49
CA ALA A 194 2.01 2.25 -16.65
C ALA A 194 2.26 0.75 -16.46
N SER A 195 1.20 -0.04 -16.28
CA SER A 195 1.31 -1.50 -16.18
C SER A 195 1.78 -2.15 -17.49
N ALA A 196 1.37 -1.63 -18.65
CA ALA A 196 1.89 -2.09 -19.94
C ALA A 196 3.39 -1.79 -20.07
N LEU A 197 3.85 -0.62 -19.59
CA LEU A 197 5.28 -0.29 -19.52
C LEU A 197 6.04 -1.24 -18.59
N VAL A 198 5.48 -1.59 -17.42
CA VAL A 198 6.06 -2.62 -16.53
C VAL A 198 6.28 -3.92 -17.30
N PHE A 199 5.27 -4.39 -18.04
CA PHE A 199 5.37 -5.63 -18.80
C PHE A 199 6.47 -5.57 -19.87
N VAL A 200 6.52 -4.49 -20.65
CA VAL A 200 7.52 -4.28 -21.71
C VAL A 200 8.93 -4.21 -21.13
N PHE A 201 9.15 -3.38 -20.10
CA PHE A 201 10.47 -3.22 -19.51
C PHE A 201 10.95 -4.47 -18.78
N ASN A 202 10.06 -5.19 -18.10
CA ASN A 202 10.41 -6.45 -17.45
C ASN A 202 10.83 -7.51 -18.49
N LYS A 203 10.08 -7.62 -19.60
CA LYS A 203 10.42 -8.52 -20.71
C LYS A 203 11.74 -8.17 -21.38
N ASN A 204 12.03 -6.88 -21.55
CA ASN A 204 13.28 -6.39 -22.13
C ASN A 204 14.48 -6.45 -21.15
N GLY A 205 14.25 -6.84 -19.88
CA GLY A 205 15.28 -6.92 -18.87
C GLY A 205 15.74 -5.58 -18.30
N SER A 206 15.04 -4.49 -18.60
CA SER A 206 15.33 -3.16 -18.04
C SER A 206 14.72 -3.03 -16.65
N ALA A 207 15.42 -3.56 -15.64
CA ALA A 207 14.90 -3.66 -14.28
C ALA A 207 14.57 -2.29 -13.64
N VAL A 208 15.41 -1.27 -13.88
CA VAL A 208 15.18 0.09 -13.34
C VAL A 208 13.93 0.72 -13.96
N ALA A 209 13.78 0.64 -15.28
CA ALA A 209 12.61 1.20 -15.96
C ALA A 209 11.32 0.47 -15.56
N ALA A 210 11.37 -0.86 -15.41
CA ALA A 210 10.24 -1.65 -14.92
C ALA A 210 9.85 -1.26 -13.49
N PHE A 211 10.83 -1.03 -12.61
CA PHE A 211 10.60 -0.56 -11.25
C PHE A 211 9.95 0.83 -11.23
N ILE A 212 10.47 1.80 -12.00
CA ILE A 212 9.88 3.15 -12.11
C ILE A 212 8.44 3.08 -12.63
N ALA A 213 8.18 2.32 -13.69
CA ALA A 213 6.83 2.13 -14.22
C ALA A 213 5.88 1.51 -13.18
N SER A 214 6.38 0.67 -12.27
CA SER A 214 5.57 0.14 -11.17
C SER A 214 5.25 1.20 -10.10
N CYS A 215 6.17 2.14 -9.83
CA CYS A 215 5.89 3.29 -8.97
C CYS A 215 4.77 4.17 -9.55
N GLU A 216 4.82 4.42 -10.87
CA GLU A 216 3.76 5.15 -11.58
C GLU A 216 2.41 4.42 -11.50
N ALA A 217 2.40 3.11 -11.73
CA ALA A 217 1.19 2.30 -11.61
C ALA A 217 0.57 2.37 -10.20
N ILE A 218 1.40 2.33 -9.14
CA ILE A 218 0.96 2.50 -7.75
C ILE A 218 0.38 3.92 -7.55
N ALA A 219 1.09 4.96 -7.99
CA ALA A 219 0.65 6.34 -7.85
C ALA A 219 -0.70 6.59 -8.54
N PHE A 220 -0.86 6.14 -9.78
CA PHE A 220 -2.13 6.26 -10.50
C PHE A 220 -3.24 5.41 -9.88
N THR A 221 -2.93 4.27 -9.27
CA THR A 221 -3.93 3.45 -8.55
C THR A 221 -4.44 4.21 -7.32
N MET A 222 -3.54 4.80 -6.54
CA MET A 222 -3.92 5.61 -5.37
C MET A 222 -4.70 6.86 -5.78
N LEU A 223 -4.29 7.54 -6.86
CA LEU A 223 -5.04 8.68 -7.41
C LEU A 223 -6.42 8.26 -7.90
N THR A 224 -6.55 7.11 -8.57
CA THR A 224 -7.85 6.58 -9.02
C THR A 224 -8.81 6.43 -7.85
N VAL A 225 -8.34 5.83 -6.75
CA VAL A 225 -9.14 5.67 -5.52
C VAL A 225 -9.48 7.03 -4.91
N ALA A 226 -8.51 7.93 -4.77
CA ALA A 226 -8.72 9.24 -4.16
C ALA A 226 -9.77 10.07 -4.91
N PHE A 227 -9.69 10.10 -6.24
CA PHE A 227 -10.67 10.81 -7.08
C PHE A 227 -12.00 10.07 -7.22
N ALA A 228 -12.03 8.74 -7.04
CA ALA A 228 -13.29 7.99 -7.01
C ALA A 228 -14.10 8.27 -5.74
N LEU A 229 -13.42 8.59 -4.65
CA LEU A 229 -14.01 8.92 -3.36
C LEU A 229 -14.35 10.41 -3.23
N PHE A 230 -13.52 11.30 -3.78
CA PHE A 230 -13.70 12.74 -3.62
C PHE A 230 -15.12 13.22 -4.00
N PRO A 231 -15.80 14.02 -3.16
CA PRO A 231 -15.29 14.71 -1.95
C PRO A 231 -15.37 13.90 -0.65
N TYR A 232 -15.87 12.67 -0.70
CA TYR A 232 -15.98 11.78 0.44
C TYR A 232 -14.61 11.22 0.84
N MET A 233 -14.43 11.02 2.15
CA MET A 233 -13.32 10.27 2.73
C MET A 233 -13.81 8.96 3.34
N VAL A 234 -14.99 8.98 3.97
CA VAL A 234 -15.71 7.80 4.45
C VAL A 234 -17.19 7.96 4.10
N PRO A 235 -17.63 7.43 2.96
CA PRO A 235 -19.04 7.44 2.58
C PRO A 235 -19.88 6.58 3.52
N CYS A 236 -21.07 7.06 3.88
CA CYS A 236 -22.02 6.36 4.73
C CYS A 236 -23.16 5.75 3.89
N THR A 237 -23.42 4.45 4.01
CA THR A 237 -24.42 3.76 3.18
C THR A 237 -25.83 3.79 3.76
N ASN A 238 -25.96 3.85 5.09
CA ASN A 238 -27.26 3.82 5.78
C ASN A 238 -27.85 5.20 6.03
N ASN A 239 -27.03 6.26 6.11
CA ASN A 239 -27.50 7.64 6.12
C ASN A 239 -26.45 8.57 5.48
N PRO A 240 -26.72 9.14 4.28
CA PRO A 240 -25.78 10.03 3.60
C PRO A 240 -25.31 11.23 4.43
N GLU A 241 -26.12 11.74 5.35
CA GLU A 241 -25.78 12.88 6.22
C GLU A 241 -24.63 12.59 7.19
N TRP A 242 -24.40 11.31 7.51
CA TRP A 242 -23.29 10.90 8.38
C TRP A 242 -22.00 10.63 7.61
N SER A 243 -21.98 10.87 6.30
CA SER A 243 -20.76 10.69 5.50
C SER A 243 -19.69 11.71 5.89
N LEU A 244 -18.45 11.24 6.01
CA LEU A 244 -17.31 12.10 6.24
C LEU A 244 -16.72 12.53 4.90
N THR A 245 -16.60 13.84 4.72
CA THR A 245 -16.09 14.51 3.52
C THR A 245 -14.87 15.34 3.89
N ALA A 246 -14.03 15.64 2.90
CA ALA A 246 -12.86 16.49 3.12
C ALA A 246 -13.20 17.89 3.70
N PHE A 247 -14.46 18.33 3.62
CA PHE A 247 -14.91 19.64 4.07
C PHE A 247 -15.57 19.62 5.45
N ASN A 248 -16.27 18.55 5.83
CA ASN A 248 -16.94 18.46 7.14
C ASN A 248 -16.07 17.80 8.21
N SER A 249 -15.00 17.10 7.81
CA SER A 249 -14.12 16.37 8.74
C SER A 249 -12.73 16.98 8.85
N SER A 250 -12.49 18.16 8.31
CA SER A 250 -11.18 18.82 8.38
C SER A 250 -10.96 19.55 9.70
N SER A 251 -9.71 19.61 10.14
CA SER A 251 -9.28 20.46 11.25
C SER A 251 -9.48 21.96 10.96
N SER A 252 -9.33 22.78 12.01
CA SER A 252 -9.42 24.25 11.88
C SER A 252 -8.42 24.82 10.88
N GLN A 253 -8.75 25.96 10.27
CA GLN A 253 -7.86 26.64 9.31
C GLN A 253 -6.47 26.92 9.90
N LEU A 254 -6.41 27.29 11.19
CA LEU A 254 -5.15 27.51 11.89
C LEU A 254 -4.30 26.24 11.92
N THR A 255 -4.90 25.12 12.33
CA THR A 255 -4.25 23.81 12.39
C THR A 255 -3.75 23.39 11.01
N LEU A 256 -4.61 23.47 9.98
CA LEU A 256 -4.24 23.11 8.60
C LEU A 256 -3.11 23.98 8.05
N THR A 257 -3.14 25.29 8.34
CA THR A 257 -2.08 26.22 7.91
C THR A 257 -0.76 25.89 8.61
N ALA A 258 -0.79 25.61 9.91
CA ALA A 258 0.40 25.21 10.65
C ALA A 258 0.98 23.88 10.13
N MET A 259 0.13 22.88 9.90
CA MET A 259 0.53 21.60 9.31
C MET A 259 1.13 21.77 7.91
N LEU A 260 0.55 22.62 7.07
CA LEU A 260 1.07 22.92 5.75
C LEU A 260 2.48 23.51 5.83
N VAL A 261 2.72 24.47 6.73
CA VAL A 261 4.06 25.04 6.94
C VAL A 261 5.05 23.96 7.39
N ILE A 262 4.66 23.11 8.35
CA ILE A 262 5.50 22.00 8.83
C ILE A 262 5.80 21.03 7.67
N ALA A 263 4.80 20.67 6.85
CA ALA A 263 4.97 19.78 5.72
C ALA A 263 5.89 20.38 4.65
N LEU A 264 5.74 21.68 4.33
CA LEU A 264 6.58 22.37 3.34
C LEU A 264 8.05 22.44 3.75
N ILE A 265 8.35 22.42 5.05
CA ILE A 265 9.73 22.39 5.56
C ILE A 265 10.21 20.93 5.72
N GLY A 266 9.41 20.09 6.37
CA GLY A 266 9.76 18.72 6.73
C GLY A 266 9.88 17.78 5.52
N MET A 267 8.96 17.86 4.56
CA MET A 267 8.96 16.96 3.40
C MET A 267 10.22 17.09 2.55
N PRO A 268 10.70 18.30 2.17
CA PRO A 268 11.98 18.43 1.46
C PRO A 268 13.18 17.87 2.23
N LEU A 269 13.21 18.05 3.56
CA LEU A 269 14.30 17.53 4.40
C LEU A 269 14.30 16.00 4.45
N VAL A 270 13.12 15.40 4.67
CA VAL A 270 12.95 13.94 4.69
C VAL A 270 13.28 13.36 3.31
N LEU A 271 12.77 13.95 2.23
CA LEU A 271 13.08 13.50 0.86
C LEU A 271 14.57 13.63 0.52
N GLY A 272 15.22 14.70 0.95
CA GLY A 272 16.66 14.91 0.78
C GLY A 272 17.48 13.84 1.52
N TYR A 273 17.10 13.54 2.76
CA TYR A 273 17.70 12.44 3.54
C TYR A 273 17.46 11.07 2.89
N THR A 274 16.23 10.76 2.49
CA THR A 274 15.89 9.51 1.81
C THR A 274 16.69 9.36 0.51
N TRP A 275 16.78 10.42 -0.30
CA TRP A 275 17.60 10.43 -1.51
C TRP A 275 19.08 10.16 -1.20
N PHE A 276 19.63 10.79 -0.16
CA PHE A 276 21.00 10.58 0.27
C PHE A 276 21.25 9.12 0.66
N ILE A 277 20.38 8.52 1.49
CA ILE A 277 20.48 7.12 1.89
C ILE A 277 20.42 6.18 0.68
N HIS A 278 19.46 6.39 -0.23
CA HIS A 278 19.39 5.59 -1.47
C HIS A 278 20.59 5.79 -2.39
N ARG A 279 21.22 6.97 -2.38
CA ARG A 279 22.46 7.23 -3.12
C ARG A 279 23.67 6.52 -2.48
N VAL A 280 23.75 6.48 -1.15
CA VAL A 280 24.83 5.78 -0.42
C VAL A 280 24.75 4.28 -0.66
N PHE A 281 23.57 3.69 -0.47
CA PHE A 281 23.31 2.26 -0.68
C PHE A 281 22.89 1.93 -2.12
N ARG A 282 23.41 2.69 -3.09
CA ARG A 282 23.23 2.41 -4.51
C ARG A 282 24.06 1.19 -4.90
N GLY A 283 23.54 0.41 -5.84
CA GLY A 283 24.19 -0.82 -6.30
C GLY A 283 23.42 -2.07 -5.91
N LYS A 284 23.95 -3.20 -6.37
CA LYS A 284 23.37 -4.53 -6.18
C LYS A 284 23.99 -5.21 -4.97
N VAL A 285 23.20 -6.05 -4.32
CA VAL A 285 23.69 -6.90 -3.22
C VAL A 285 24.48 -8.03 -3.85
N LYS A 286 25.75 -8.17 -3.48
CA LYS A 286 26.55 -9.33 -3.87
C LYS A 286 26.05 -10.52 -3.06
N VAL A 287 25.52 -11.53 -3.74
CA VAL A 287 25.30 -12.82 -3.11
C VAL A 287 26.69 -13.36 -2.77
N ALA A 288 26.98 -13.62 -1.50
CA ALA A 288 28.19 -14.36 -1.15
C ALA A 288 28.13 -15.71 -1.86
N GLU A 289 29.09 -16.01 -2.71
CA GLU A 289 29.29 -17.37 -3.21
C GLU A 289 29.69 -18.22 -1.99
N GLU A 290 28.74 -18.99 -1.47
CA GLU A 290 29.03 -20.13 -0.59
C GLU A 290 29.58 -21.31 -1.42
#